data_AF-A0A419PCE8-F1
#
_entry.id   AF-A0A419PCE8-F1
#
_cell.length_a   1.000
_cell.length_b   1.000
_cell.length_c   1.000
_cell.angle_alpha   90.00
_cell.angle_beta   90.00
_cell.angle_gamma   90.00
#
_symmetry.space_group_name_H-M   'P 1'
#
loop_
_entity.id
_entity.type
_entity.pdbx_description
1 polymer ?
#
loop_
_entity_poly.entity_id
_entity_poly.type
_entity_poly.pdbx_seq_one_letter_code
_entity_poly.pdbx_strand_id
1 'polypeptide(L)'
;MDTATPPHTPVTTTQPTAQEYREWHDGIFDCTNDVLACIQIICCYPCYMCYMYHRYREGWATPMCMICPGLTLRAYHRAKHRVHGALCTDCFFEYFCTLCAACQLDRDMKHIEATTGLLNV
;
A
#
# COMPACT_ATOMS: atom_id res chain seq x y z
N MET A 1 -8.70 -45.61 46.90
CA MET A 1 -7.57 -45.29 46.00
C MET A 1 -8.17 -44.37 44.97
N ASP A 2 -8.32 -43.11 45.38
CA ASP A 2 -9.17 -42.12 44.73
C ASP A 2 -8.31 -41.34 43.74
N THR A 3 -8.48 -41.63 42.47
CA THR A 3 -7.77 -40.97 41.38
C THR A 3 -8.40 -39.60 41.15
N ALA A 4 -7.81 -38.55 41.73
CA ALA A 4 -8.22 -37.18 41.46
C ALA A 4 -7.88 -36.79 40.00
N THR A 5 -8.89 -36.45 39.20
CA THR A 5 -8.72 -35.91 37.85
C THR A 5 -8.27 -34.44 37.94
N PRO A 6 -7.24 -34.00 37.19
CA PRO A 6 -6.77 -32.62 37.24
C PRO A 6 -7.83 -31.66 36.66
N PRO A 7 -7.91 -30.41 37.18
CA PRO A 7 -8.88 -29.43 36.72
C PRO A 7 -8.62 -29.04 35.26
N HIS A 8 -9.64 -29.18 34.42
CA HIS A 8 -9.60 -28.74 33.02
C HIS A 8 -9.74 -27.21 32.98
N THR A 9 -8.63 -26.49 32.82
CA THR A 9 -8.66 -25.06 32.53
C THR A 9 -9.12 -24.86 31.08
N PRO A 10 -10.21 -24.12 30.81
CA PRO A 10 -10.59 -23.80 29.43
C PRO A 10 -9.50 -22.89 28.85
N VAL A 11 -8.76 -23.40 27.86
CA VAL A 11 -7.84 -22.60 27.07
C VAL A 11 -8.68 -21.76 26.11
N THR A 12 -8.91 -20.50 26.44
CA THR A 12 -9.53 -19.53 25.53
C THR A 12 -8.52 -19.18 24.44
N THR A 13 -8.56 -19.88 23.32
CA THR A 13 -7.77 -19.55 22.13
C THR A 13 -8.39 -18.32 21.45
N THR A 14 -7.83 -17.13 21.68
CA THR A 14 -8.12 -15.95 20.84
C THR A 14 -7.59 -16.23 19.42
N GLN A 15 -8.50 -16.54 18.50
CA GLN A 15 -8.16 -16.66 17.08
C GLN A 15 -7.99 -15.26 16.50
N PRO A 16 -6.90 -14.99 15.74
CA PRO A 16 -6.75 -13.71 15.05
C PRO A 16 -7.93 -13.53 14.09
N THR A 17 -8.73 -12.49 14.32
CA THR A 17 -9.80 -12.10 13.40
C THR A 17 -9.17 -11.80 12.03
N ALA A 18 -9.80 -12.29 10.97
CA ALA A 18 -9.36 -12.00 9.61
C ALA A 18 -9.30 -10.47 9.44
N GLN A 19 -8.11 -9.93 9.18
CA GLN A 19 -7.96 -8.49 8.93
C GLN A 19 -8.75 -8.13 7.68
N GLU A 20 -9.70 -7.21 7.83
CA GLU A 20 -10.55 -6.76 6.74
C GLU A 20 -9.76 -6.00 5.67
N TYR A 21 -10.21 -6.14 4.44
CA TYR A 21 -9.72 -5.32 3.33
C TYR A 21 -10.35 -3.92 3.39
N ARG A 22 -9.62 -2.91 2.92
CA ARG A 22 -10.07 -1.51 2.86
C ARG A 22 -10.02 -0.95 1.44
N GLU A 23 -10.60 0.22 1.24
CA GLU A 23 -10.46 0.97 -0.01
C GLU A 23 -9.20 1.86 0.02
N TRP A 24 -8.84 2.38 -1.17
CA TRP A 24 -7.90 3.50 -1.28
C TRP A 24 -8.42 4.70 -0.49
N HIS A 25 -7.53 5.51 0.08
CA HIS A 25 -7.88 6.73 0.81
C HIS A 25 -8.70 7.68 -0.08
N ASP A 26 -8.19 7.93 -1.29
CA ASP A 26 -8.81 8.80 -2.27
C ASP A 26 -9.09 8.04 -3.57
N GLY A 27 -10.04 8.53 -4.35
CA GLY A 27 -10.28 8.06 -5.70
C GLY A 27 -9.13 8.39 -6.64
N ILE A 28 -9.09 7.70 -7.78
CA ILE A 28 -7.93 7.80 -8.68
C ILE A 28 -7.80 9.16 -9.36
N PHE A 29 -8.92 9.83 -9.61
CA PHE A 29 -8.96 11.14 -10.26
C PHE A 29 -8.98 12.32 -9.30
N ASP A 30 -8.84 12.07 -7.99
CA ASP A 30 -8.84 13.11 -6.95
C ASP A 30 -7.47 13.81 -6.81
N CYS A 31 -6.81 14.12 -7.93
CA CYS A 31 -5.50 14.78 -7.96
C CYS A 31 -5.50 16.14 -7.25
N THR A 32 -6.67 16.76 -7.09
CA THR A 32 -6.84 18.04 -6.38
C THR A 32 -6.69 17.92 -4.87
N ASN A 33 -6.75 16.71 -4.30
CA ASN A 33 -6.55 16.49 -2.87
C ASN A 33 -5.08 16.69 -2.44
N ASP A 34 -4.14 16.64 -3.39
CA ASP A 34 -2.74 17.02 -3.19
C ASP A 34 -2.11 17.55 -4.49
N VAL A 35 -2.47 18.79 -4.84
CA VAL A 35 -2.05 19.44 -6.09
C VAL A 35 -0.53 19.58 -6.16
N LEU A 36 0.13 19.90 -5.05
CA LEU A 36 1.58 20.09 -5.03
C LEU A 36 2.31 18.79 -5.32
N ALA A 37 1.95 17.69 -4.65
CA ALA A 37 2.55 16.40 -4.94
C ALA A 37 2.27 15.95 -6.38
N CYS A 38 1.05 16.15 -6.87
CA CYS A 38 0.71 15.82 -8.26
C CYS A 38 1.51 16.64 -9.28
N ILE A 39 1.75 17.94 -9.03
CA ILE A 39 2.62 18.75 -9.88
C ILE A 39 4.06 18.22 -9.85
N GLN A 40 4.58 17.81 -8.69
CA GLN A 40 5.91 17.23 -8.58
C GLN A 40 6.03 15.90 -9.35
N ILE A 41 5.01 15.04 -9.26
CA ILE A 41 4.90 13.79 -10.02
C ILE A 41 4.88 14.08 -11.52
N ILE A 42 4.07 15.04 -11.97
CA ILE A 42 3.99 15.45 -13.38
C ILE A 42 5.34 16.01 -13.87
N CYS A 43 6.01 16.81 -13.03
CA CYS A 43 7.26 17.48 -13.38
C CYS A 43 8.44 16.50 -13.53
N CYS A 44 8.57 15.49 -12.67
CA CYS A 44 9.55 14.42 -12.84
C CYS A 44 9.04 13.08 -12.27
N TYR A 45 8.24 12.36 -13.06
CA TYR A 45 7.74 11.04 -12.66
C TYR A 45 8.85 10.05 -12.28
N PRO A 46 9.95 9.89 -13.05
CA PRO A 46 11.01 8.96 -12.67
C PRO A 46 11.66 9.30 -11.32
N CYS A 47 11.94 10.58 -11.07
CA CYS A 47 12.50 11.05 -9.80
C CYS A 47 11.54 10.76 -8.64
N TYR A 48 10.26 11.03 -8.85
CA TYR A 48 9.24 10.84 -7.82
C TYR A 48 9.03 9.35 -7.50
N MET A 49 9.09 8.48 -8.52
CA MET A 49 9.09 7.04 -8.31
C MET A 49 10.29 6.58 -7.48
N CYS A 50 11.50 7.07 -7.77
CA CYS A 50 12.69 6.80 -6.92
C CYS A 50 12.43 7.20 -5.46
N TYR A 51 11.82 8.36 -5.24
CA TYR A 51 11.43 8.85 -3.91
C TYR A 51 10.39 7.94 -3.24
N MET A 52 9.36 7.49 -3.95
CA MET A 52 8.33 6.61 -3.40
C MET A 52 8.88 5.21 -3.04
N TYR A 53 9.76 4.65 -3.87
CA TYR A 53 10.48 3.41 -3.53
C TYR A 53 11.37 3.59 -2.30
N HIS A 54 12.07 4.73 -2.20
CA HIS A 54 12.87 5.03 -1.02
C HIS A 54 12.04 5.13 0.27
N ARG A 55 10.82 5.69 0.21
CA ARG A 55 9.86 5.70 1.34
C ARG A 55 9.47 4.30 1.80
N TYR A 56 9.36 3.35 0.85
CA TYR A 56 9.19 1.93 1.15
C TYR A 56 10.46 1.26 1.71
N ARG A 57 11.56 2.01 1.87
CA ARG A 57 12.89 1.51 2.24
C ARG A 57 13.46 0.51 1.23
N GLU A 58 12.97 0.56 -0.01
CA GLU A 58 13.59 -0.12 -1.14
C GLU A 58 14.76 0.71 -1.69
N GLY A 59 15.59 0.10 -2.54
CA GLY A 59 16.65 0.81 -3.25
C GLY A 59 16.10 2.00 -4.05
N TRP A 60 16.68 3.19 -3.87
CA TRP A 60 16.20 4.40 -4.55
C TRP A 60 16.27 4.28 -6.09
N ALA A 61 17.21 3.49 -6.61
CA ALA A 61 17.38 3.26 -8.04
C ALA A 61 16.57 2.06 -8.58
N THR A 62 15.89 1.30 -7.72
CA THR A 62 15.05 0.16 -8.11
C THR A 62 14.09 0.48 -9.27
N PRO A 63 13.33 1.59 -9.25
CA PRO A 63 12.40 1.88 -10.36
C PRO A 63 13.09 2.14 -11.70
N MET A 64 14.40 2.48 -11.71
CA MET A 64 15.17 2.69 -12.94
C MET A 64 15.68 1.38 -13.54
N CYS A 65 15.68 0.29 -12.78
CA CYS A 65 16.22 -1.00 -13.18
C CYS A 65 15.13 -2.03 -13.54
N MET A 66 13.86 -1.61 -13.61
CA MET A 66 12.74 -2.53 -13.81
C MET A 66 11.69 -1.99 -14.78
N ILE A 67 10.88 -2.92 -15.29
CA ILE A 67 9.75 -2.63 -16.18
C ILE A 67 8.52 -2.35 -15.32
N CYS A 68 7.76 -1.31 -15.69
CA CYS A 68 6.52 -0.89 -15.03
C CYS A 68 6.64 -0.66 -13.50
N PRO A 69 7.56 0.21 -13.03
CA PRO A 69 7.76 0.44 -11.60
C PRO A 69 6.51 0.97 -10.88
N GLY A 70 5.68 1.79 -11.54
CA GLY A 70 4.43 2.29 -10.95
C GLY A 70 3.44 1.16 -10.68
N LEU A 71 3.21 0.28 -11.66
CA LEU A 71 2.37 -0.92 -11.49
C LEU A 71 2.89 -1.82 -10.36
N THR A 72 4.20 -2.08 -10.31
CA THR A 72 4.75 -2.95 -9.27
C THR A 72 4.58 -2.34 -7.89
N LEU A 73 4.92 -1.07 -7.71
CA LEU A 73 4.78 -0.41 -6.41
C LEU A 73 3.32 -0.33 -5.98
N ARG A 74 2.41 -0.02 -6.92
CA ARG A 74 0.97 0.03 -6.66
C ARG A 74 0.42 -1.33 -6.23
N ALA A 75 0.76 -2.40 -6.96
CA ALA A 75 0.32 -3.76 -6.62
C ALA A 75 0.89 -4.23 -5.28
N TYR A 76 2.16 -3.91 -5.00
CA TYR A 76 2.82 -4.19 -3.73
C TYR A 76 2.14 -3.45 -2.57
N HIS A 77 1.94 -2.14 -2.71
CA HIS A 77 1.21 -1.30 -1.74
C HIS A 77 -0.17 -1.87 -1.45
N ARG A 78 -0.94 -2.19 -2.49
CA ARG A 78 -2.30 -2.72 -2.40
C ARG A 78 -2.33 -4.04 -1.63
N ALA A 79 -1.43 -4.97 -1.97
CA ALA A 79 -1.33 -6.26 -1.28
C ALA A 79 -0.92 -6.09 0.18
N LYS A 80 0.09 -5.26 0.46
CA LYS A 80 0.63 -5.04 1.81
C LYS A 80 -0.39 -4.39 2.73
N HIS A 81 -1.10 -3.37 2.27
CA HIS A 81 -2.05 -2.60 3.07
C HIS A 81 -3.50 -3.05 2.90
N ARG A 82 -3.70 -4.28 2.38
CA ARG A 82 -5.00 -4.94 2.14
C ARG A 82 -6.03 -4.03 1.48
N VAL A 83 -5.61 -3.33 0.42
CA VAL A 83 -6.53 -2.52 -0.37
C VAL A 83 -7.26 -3.39 -1.39
N HIS A 84 -8.58 -3.22 -1.52
CA HIS A 84 -9.37 -3.94 -2.51
C HIS A 84 -8.91 -3.63 -3.94
N GLY A 85 -9.10 -4.61 -4.83
CA GLY A 85 -8.81 -4.46 -6.25
C GLY A 85 -8.08 -5.68 -6.84
N ALA A 86 -7.90 -5.63 -8.16
CA ALA A 86 -7.21 -6.66 -8.93
C ALA A 86 -6.01 -6.06 -9.67
N LEU A 87 -5.01 -6.89 -9.95
CA LEU A 87 -3.83 -6.48 -10.73
C LEU A 87 -4.21 -5.96 -12.12
N CYS A 88 -5.27 -6.51 -12.73
CA CYS A 88 -5.77 -6.03 -14.02
C CYS A 88 -6.28 -4.58 -13.94
N THR A 89 -6.96 -4.22 -12.84
CA THR A 89 -7.41 -2.84 -12.58
C THR A 89 -6.22 -1.91 -12.36
N ASP A 90 -5.21 -2.35 -11.62
CA ASP A 90 -3.97 -1.59 -11.42
C ASP A 90 -3.27 -1.33 -12.77
N CYS A 91 -3.18 -2.35 -13.63
CA CYS A 91 -2.60 -2.24 -14.98
C CYS A 91 -3.40 -1.30 -15.88
N PHE A 92 -4.74 -1.40 -15.84
CA PHE A 92 -5.63 -0.50 -16.59
C PHE A 92 -5.33 0.96 -16.22
N PHE A 93 -5.30 1.29 -14.94
CA PHE A 93 -5.08 2.67 -14.53
C PHE A 93 -3.64 3.15 -14.76
N GLU A 94 -2.64 2.28 -14.58
CA GLU A 94 -1.25 2.59 -14.93
C GLU A 94 -1.12 2.92 -16.42
N TYR A 95 -1.85 2.24 -17.30
CA TYR A 95 -1.84 2.47 -18.74
C TYR A 95 -2.62 3.73 -19.15
N PHE A 96 -3.83 3.92 -18.62
CA PHE A 96 -4.73 5.01 -19.03
C PHE A 96 -4.42 6.36 -18.37
N CYS A 97 -3.98 6.36 -17.10
CA CYS A 97 -3.50 7.57 -16.44
C CYS A 97 -2.44 7.24 -15.38
N THR A 98 -1.22 6.97 -15.82
CA THR A 98 -0.05 6.70 -14.95
C THR A 98 0.10 7.76 -13.85
N LEU A 99 -0.05 9.04 -14.20
CA LEU A 99 0.14 10.16 -13.26
C LEU A 99 -0.96 10.19 -12.19
N CYS A 100 -2.21 9.91 -12.55
CA CYS A 100 -3.31 9.79 -11.60
C CYS A 100 -3.09 8.59 -10.65
N ALA A 101 -2.67 7.46 -11.21
CA ALA A 101 -2.39 6.25 -10.43
C ALA A 101 -1.24 6.47 -9.43
N ALA A 102 -0.19 7.18 -9.83
CA ALA A 102 0.92 7.57 -8.96
C ALA A 102 0.52 8.59 -7.90
N CYS A 103 -0.28 9.59 -8.28
CA CYS A 103 -0.87 10.56 -7.34
C CYS A 103 -1.72 9.88 -6.27
N GLN A 104 -2.61 8.97 -6.67
CA GLN A 104 -3.43 8.20 -5.73
C GLN A 104 -2.56 7.36 -4.79
N LEU A 105 -1.55 6.69 -5.34
CA LEU A 105 -0.61 5.87 -4.58
C LEU A 105 0.16 6.71 -3.55
N ASP A 106 0.67 7.89 -3.93
CA ASP A 106 1.38 8.79 -3.02
C ASP A 106 0.51 9.29 -1.86
N ARG A 107 -0.74 9.68 -2.17
CA ARG A 107 -1.71 10.09 -1.13
C ARG A 107 -2.04 8.95 -0.18
N ASP A 108 -2.18 7.73 -0.70
CA ASP A 108 -2.40 6.55 0.15
C ASP A 108 -1.17 6.20 1.00
N MET A 109 0.04 6.31 0.45
CA MET A 109 1.28 6.14 1.23
C MET A 109 1.35 7.15 2.38
N LYS A 110 1.01 8.42 2.13
CA LYS A 110 0.95 9.46 3.18
C LYS A 110 -0.09 9.13 4.24
N HIS A 111 -1.26 8.63 3.83
CA HIS A 111 -2.31 8.17 4.75
C HIS A 111 -1.82 7.08 5.69
N ILE A 112 -1.14 6.07 5.14
CA ILE A 112 -0.58 4.97 5.92
C ILE A 112 0.49 5.50 6.87
N GLU A 113 1.46 6.27 6.38
CA GLU A 113 2.50 6.87 7.24
C GLU A 113 1.91 7.69 8.38
N ALA A 114 0.86 8.48 8.12
CA ALA A 114 0.18 9.26 9.15
C ALA A 114 -0.55 8.38 10.18
N THR A 115 -1.06 7.22 9.77
CA THR A 115 -1.88 6.34 10.63
C THR A 115 -1.04 5.34 11.42
N THR A 116 0.02 4.79 10.83
CA THR A 116 0.86 3.72 11.42
C THR A 116 2.24 4.20 11.86
N GLY A 117 2.66 5.40 11.45
CA GLY A 117 4.00 5.94 11.67
C GLY A 117 5.10 5.32 10.79
N LEU A 118 4.80 4.26 10.02
CA LEU A 118 5.74 3.61 9.13
C LEU A 118 5.02 2.97 7.93
N LEU A 119 5.55 3.20 6.74
CA LEU A 119 5.00 2.62 5.51
C LEU A 119 5.32 1.12 5.35
N ASN A 120 6.55 0.71 5.68
CA ASN A 120 7.02 -0.67 5.55
C ASN A 120 7.17 -1.36 6.91
N VAL A 121 6.03 -1.63 7.59
CA VAL A 121 5.96 -2.46 8.81
C VAL A 121 6.24 -3.92 8.49
#